data_AF-A0A520EP34-F1
#
_entry.id   AF-A0A520EP34-F1
#
_cell.length_a   1.000
_cell.length_b   1.000
_cell.length_c   1.000
_cell.angle_alpha   90.00
_cell.angle_beta   90.00
_cell.angle_gamma   90.00
#
_symmetry.space_group_name_H-M   'P 1'
#
loop_
_entity.id
_entity.type
_entity.pdbx_description
1 polymer ?
#
loop_
_entity_poly.entity_id
_entity_poly.type
_entity_poly.pdbx_seq_one_letter_code
_entity_poly.pdbx_strand_id
1 'polypeptide(L)'
;MTTRLSRRQLFGAATAGAVTVAGLGRAAASANPALRLPSPGAITASDPALLSAVEAASLLQSRALHPRELLDACLSRSAAHDGGIGAWIRIYPEQAYEAAESAARRLAAGSAPLVCGLPIALKDLYAVAGLPVTASSGVLEGNIAAGDSGVWRQLRDAGMVLMGHAHTHEFAIGTATPQVGNPWDVEYSPGGSSGGSAAALAARFAPCAVGTDTGGSLRIPASACGITS
;
A
#
# COMPACT_ATOMS: atom_id res chain seq x y z
N MET A 1 -3.55 32.68 -37.02
CA MET A 1 -2.45 33.07 -36.12
C MET A 1 -2.13 31.88 -35.22
N THR A 2 -1.14 31.08 -35.60
CA THR A 2 -0.68 29.89 -34.86
C THR A 2 0.61 30.23 -34.12
N THR A 3 0.52 30.50 -32.83
CA THR A 3 1.69 30.76 -31.99
C THR A 3 2.38 29.44 -31.64
N ARG A 4 3.57 29.21 -32.23
CA ARG A 4 4.48 28.12 -31.82
C ARG A 4 5.07 28.47 -30.46
N LEU A 5 4.74 27.71 -29.42
CA LEU A 5 5.44 27.75 -28.13
C LEU A 5 6.79 27.05 -28.30
N SER A 6 7.89 27.75 -27.99
CA SER A 6 9.24 27.19 -28.09
C SER A 6 9.75 26.69 -26.72
N ARG A 7 10.63 25.68 -26.73
CA ARG A 7 11.25 25.04 -25.55
C ARG A 7 11.83 26.01 -24.50
N ARG A 8 12.20 27.23 -24.88
CA ARG A 8 12.74 28.24 -23.94
C ARG A 8 11.69 28.91 -23.06
N GLN A 9 10.41 28.88 -23.44
CA GLN A 9 9.34 29.53 -22.67
C GLN A 9 8.85 28.68 -21.48
N LEU A 10 9.15 27.37 -21.44
CA LEU A 10 8.80 26.51 -20.30
C LEU A 10 9.72 26.67 -19.08
N PHE A 11 10.94 27.20 -19.25
CA PHE A 11 11.94 27.27 -18.16
C PHE A 11 12.10 28.67 -17.54
N GLY A 12 11.37 29.68 -18.04
CA GLY A 12 11.50 31.08 -17.59
C GLY A 12 10.55 31.51 -16.45
N ALA A 13 9.65 30.64 -15.97
CA ALA A 13 8.66 30.96 -14.94
C ALA A 13 8.98 30.33 -13.58
N ALA A 14 10.26 30.28 -13.20
CA ALA A 14 10.69 29.96 -11.84
C ALA A 14 11.18 31.25 -11.17
N THR A 15 10.25 32.09 -10.71
CA THR A 15 10.59 33.19 -9.80
C THR A 15 10.99 32.59 -8.45
N ALA A 16 12.19 32.96 -8.01
CA ALA A 16 12.76 32.60 -6.72
C ALA A 16 11.94 33.19 -5.57
N GLY A 17 11.14 32.34 -4.92
CA GLY A 17 10.64 32.59 -3.57
C GLY A 17 11.60 31.98 -2.56
N ALA A 18 12.29 32.81 -1.77
CA ALA A 18 13.08 32.34 -0.65
C ALA A 18 12.15 31.67 0.38
N VAL A 19 12.26 30.34 0.53
CA VAL A 19 11.56 29.59 1.57
C VAL A 19 12.44 29.63 2.82
N THR A 20 12.05 30.43 3.79
CA THR A 20 12.59 30.37 5.15
C THR A 20 12.12 29.05 5.77
N VAL A 21 13.05 28.10 5.97
CA VAL A 21 12.76 26.88 6.73
C VAL A 21 12.74 27.25 8.21
N ALA A 22 11.58 27.68 8.70
CA ALA A 22 11.31 27.71 10.13
C ALA A 22 11.27 26.26 10.64
N GLY A 23 12.06 25.96 11.68
CA GLY A 23 12.14 24.63 12.26
C GLY A 23 10.75 24.10 12.64
N LEU A 24 10.31 23.05 11.95
CA LEU A 24 9.14 22.29 12.32
C LEU A 24 9.47 21.47 13.56
N GLY A 25 9.26 22.06 14.74
CA GLY A 25 9.06 21.29 15.95
C GLY A 25 7.94 20.27 15.70
N ARG A 26 8.14 19.02 16.13
CA ARG A 26 7.10 17.99 16.14
C ARG A 26 5.94 18.49 17.01
N ALA A 27 4.96 19.12 16.38
CA ALA A 27 3.66 19.33 17.00
C ALA A 27 3.04 17.95 17.15
N ALA A 28 2.86 17.49 18.39
CA ALA A 28 1.99 16.36 18.66
C ALA A 28 0.62 16.73 18.11
N ALA A 29 0.15 16.00 17.09
CA ALA A 29 -1.18 16.20 16.55
C ALA A 29 -2.18 16.04 17.70
N SER A 30 -2.86 17.13 18.06
CA SER A 30 -3.99 17.08 18.98
C SER A 30 -5.01 16.10 18.41
N ALA A 31 -5.35 15.06 19.17
CA ALA A 31 -6.29 14.03 18.74
C ALA A 31 -7.65 14.70 18.46
N ASN A 32 -8.04 14.76 17.19
CA ASN A 32 -9.36 15.24 16.80
C ASN A 32 -10.40 14.26 17.39
N PRO A 33 -11.32 14.71 18.28
CA PRO A 33 -12.26 13.83 18.97
C PRO A 33 -13.22 13.06 18.02
N ALA A 34 -13.28 13.45 16.75
CA ALA A 34 -14.08 12.80 15.71
C ALA A 34 -13.44 11.53 15.09
N LEU A 35 -12.15 11.25 15.33
CA LEU A 35 -11.46 10.09 14.78
C LEU A 35 -11.31 9.01 15.86
N ARG A 36 -12.38 8.24 16.10
CA ARG A 36 -12.35 7.06 16.97
C ARG A 36 -12.53 5.79 16.15
N LEU A 37 -11.81 4.74 16.52
CA LEU A 37 -12.08 3.40 16.00
C LEU A 37 -13.50 2.96 16.40
N PRO A 38 -14.20 2.19 15.56
CA PRO A 38 -15.48 1.61 15.91
C PRO A 38 -15.32 0.69 17.12
N SER A 39 -16.34 0.58 17.97
CA SER A 39 -16.31 -0.40 19.07
C SER A 39 -16.22 -1.82 18.50
N PRO A 40 -15.37 -2.72 19.05
CA PRO A 40 -15.23 -4.09 18.56
C PRO A 40 -16.56 -4.84 18.40
N GLY A 41 -17.48 -4.70 19.35
CA GLY A 41 -18.79 -5.35 19.32
C GLY A 41 -19.79 -4.79 18.29
N ALA A 42 -19.47 -3.69 17.61
CA ALA A 42 -20.28 -3.13 16.51
C ALA A 42 -19.88 -3.67 15.13
N ILE A 43 -18.75 -4.39 15.05
CA ILE A 43 -18.22 -4.95 13.79
C ILE A 43 -18.91 -6.30 13.55
N THR A 44 -19.55 -6.45 12.38
CA THR A 44 -20.39 -7.62 12.05
C THR A 44 -19.74 -8.56 11.02
N ALA A 45 -18.70 -8.11 10.31
CA ALA A 45 -17.99 -8.94 9.36
C ALA A 45 -17.31 -10.12 10.08
N SER A 46 -17.60 -11.33 9.62
CA SER A 46 -17.07 -12.57 10.19
C SER A 46 -15.81 -13.08 9.48
N ASP A 47 -15.63 -12.77 8.19
CA ASP A 47 -14.41 -13.06 7.44
C ASP A 47 -13.41 -11.91 7.65
N PRO A 48 -12.23 -12.17 8.27
CA PRO A 48 -11.23 -11.14 8.50
C PRO A 48 -10.74 -10.46 7.21
N ALA A 49 -10.75 -11.14 6.05
CA ALA A 49 -10.32 -10.55 4.79
C ALA A 49 -11.29 -9.45 4.30
N LEU A 50 -12.55 -9.45 4.76
CA LEU A 50 -13.57 -8.47 4.35
C LEU A 50 -13.57 -7.22 5.22
N LEU A 51 -12.81 -7.20 6.31
CA LEU A 51 -12.70 -6.03 7.19
C LEU A 51 -12.07 -4.85 6.46
N SER A 52 -12.59 -3.65 6.71
CA SER A 52 -11.85 -2.43 6.41
C SER A 52 -10.61 -2.33 7.31
N ALA A 53 -9.62 -1.52 6.90
CA ALA A 53 -8.44 -1.26 7.72
C ALA A 53 -8.80 -0.69 9.12
N VAL A 54 -9.89 0.08 9.22
CA VAL A 54 -10.35 0.70 10.46
C VAL A 54 -11.01 -0.34 11.39
N GLU A 55 -11.83 -1.24 10.85
CA GLU A 55 -12.43 -2.33 11.61
C GLU A 55 -11.36 -3.32 12.08
N ALA A 56 -10.46 -3.72 11.18
CA ALA A 56 -9.32 -4.56 11.51
C ALA A 56 -8.45 -3.94 12.61
N ALA A 57 -8.12 -2.64 12.50
CA ALA A 57 -7.39 -1.94 13.56
C ALA A 57 -8.12 -1.99 14.91
N SER A 58 -9.45 -1.81 14.93
CA SER A 58 -10.22 -1.92 16.18
C SER A 58 -10.13 -3.30 16.83
N LEU A 59 -10.30 -4.36 16.03
CA LEU A 59 -10.24 -5.73 16.52
C LEU A 59 -8.82 -6.12 16.97
N LEU A 60 -7.79 -5.66 16.26
CA LEU A 60 -6.39 -5.88 16.64
C LEU A 60 -6.04 -5.16 17.96
N GLN A 61 -6.40 -3.88 18.09
CA GLN A 61 -6.13 -3.08 19.29
C GLN A 61 -6.85 -3.63 20.53
N SER A 62 -8.07 -4.12 20.35
CA SER A 62 -8.82 -4.80 21.44
C SER A 62 -8.37 -6.23 21.69
N ARG A 63 -7.50 -6.79 20.83
CA ARG A 63 -7.06 -8.19 20.83
C ARG A 63 -8.21 -9.19 20.61
N ALA A 64 -9.31 -8.74 20.02
CA ALA A 64 -10.41 -9.59 19.57
C ALA A 64 -10.09 -10.32 18.25
N LEU A 65 -9.06 -9.88 17.54
CA LEU A 65 -8.50 -10.52 16.35
C LEU A 65 -6.99 -10.63 16.53
N HIS A 66 -6.40 -11.79 16.26
CA HIS A 66 -4.96 -11.94 16.22
C HIS A 66 -4.41 -11.48 14.85
N PRO A 67 -3.25 -10.79 14.77
CA PRO A 67 -2.64 -10.40 13.48
C PRO A 67 -2.48 -11.56 12.49
N ARG A 68 -2.16 -12.76 13.00
CA ARG A 68 -2.04 -13.97 12.19
C ARG A 68 -3.37 -14.39 11.55
N GLU A 69 -4.49 -14.28 12.27
CA GLU A 69 -5.81 -14.62 11.73
C GLU A 69 -6.17 -13.72 10.55
N LEU A 70 -5.89 -12.42 10.66
CA LEU A 70 -6.09 -11.47 9.58
C LEU A 70 -5.16 -11.78 8.38
N LEU A 71 -3.88 -12.05 8.65
CA LEU A 71 -2.91 -12.41 7.62
C LEU A 71 -3.31 -13.70 6.88
N ASP A 72 -3.74 -14.73 7.61
CA ASP A 72 -4.19 -16.01 7.04
C ASP A 72 -5.38 -15.82 6.10
N ALA A 73 -6.35 -15.00 6.49
CA ALA A 73 -7.50 -14.68 5.65
C ALA A 73 -7.07 -13.95 4.36
N CYS A 74 -6.20 -12.95 4.48
CA CYS A 74 -5.64 -12.19 3.35
C CYS A 74 -4.82 -13.08 2.38
N LEU A 75 -3.96 -13.95 2.90
CA LEU A 75 -3.15 -14.88 2.11
C LEU A 75 -4.02 -15.92 1.41
N SER A 76 -4.98 -16.51 2.14
CA SER A 76 -5.90 -17.51 1.58
C SER A 76 -6.73 -16.92 0.44
N ARG A 77 -7.21 -15.68 0.62
CA ARG A 77 -7.96 -14.97 -0.42
C ARG A 77 -7.11 -14.64 -1.64
N SER A 78 -5.86 -14.22 -1.42
CA SER A 78 -4.89 -13.99 -2.51
C SER A 78 -4.66 -15.28 -3.31
N ALA A 79 -4.41 -16.40 -2.62
CA ALA A 79 -4.19 -17.70 -3.25
C ALA A 79 -5.41 -18.17 -4.08
N ALA A 80 -6.62 -17.89 -3.61
CA ALA A 80 -7.86 -18.31 -4.28
C ALA A 80 -8.20 -17.52 -5.55
N HIS A 81 -7.80 -16.24 -5.63
CA HIS A 81 -8.32 -15.34 -6.66
C HIS A 81 -7.25 -14.61 -7.49
N ASP A 82 -6.02 -14.49 -6.99
CA ASP A 82 -5.01 -13.69 -7.70
C ASP A 82 -4.59 -14.31 -9.03
N GLY A 83 -4.78 -15.62 -9.24
CA GLY A 83 -4.48 -16.27 -10.52
C GLY A 83 -5.21 -15.64 -11.72
N GLY A 84 -6.39 -15.05 -11.52
CA GLY A 84 -7.12 -14.30 -12.56
C GLY A 84 -6.84 -12.80 -12.59
N ILE A 85 -6.31 -12.23 -11.50
CA ILE A 85 -6.12 -10.77 -11.34
C ILE A 85 -4.65 -10.37 -11.58
N GLY A 86 -3.69 -11.17 -11.13
CA GLY A 86 -2.26 -10.92 -11.29
C GLY A 86 -1.75 -9.70 -10.51
N ALA A 87 -2.34 -9.37 -9.36
CA ALA A 87 -1.98 -8.17 -8.60
C ALA A 87 -0.55 -8.24 -8.03
N TRP A 88 -0.13 -9.43 -7.59
CA TRP A 88 1.15 -9.63 -6.93
C TRP A 88 2.26 -9.95 -7.93
N ILE A 89 3.42 -9.31 -7.77
CA ILE A 89 4.65 -9.83 -8.39
C ILE A 89 5.27 -10.91 -7.49
N ARG A 90 5.21 -10.70 -6.17
CA ARG A 90 5.80 -11.57 -5.13
C ARG A 90 5.04 -11.42 -3.82
N ILE A 91 4.86 -12.53 -3.10
CA ILE A 91 4.34 -12.58 -1.73
C ILE A 91 5.43 -13.19 -0.83
N TYR A 92 5.50 -12.78 0.44
CA TYR A 92 6.52 -13.21 1.41
C TYR A 92 5.90 -13.82 2.67
N PRO A 93 5.24 -15.00 2.61
CA PRO A 93 4.47 -15.54 3.73
C PRO A 93 5.30 -15.74 5.00
N GLU A 94 6.50 -16.29 4.90
CA GLU A 94 7.37 -16.57 6.06
C GLU A 94 7.66 -15.28 6.86
N GLN A 95 8.12 -14.23 6.17
CA GLN A 95 8.40 -12.92 6.78
C GLN A 95 7.13 -12.24 7.31
N ALA A 96 6.01 -12.42 6.60
CA ALA A 96 4.73 -11.89 7.03
C ALA A 96 4.27 -12.54 8.35
N TYR A 97 4.45 -13.85 8.52
CA TYR A 97 4.13 -14.56 9.76
C TYR A 97 5.00 -14.09 10.93
N GLU A 98 6.31 -13.93 10.73
CA GLU A 98 7.20 -13.40 11.75
C GLU A 98 6.80 -11.97 12.18
N ALA A 99 6.44 -11.13 11.22
CA ALA A 99 5.97 -9.77 11.48
C ALA A 99 4.62 -9.76 12.22
N ALA A 100 3.69 -10.67 11.87
CA ALA A 100 2.41 -10.80 12.55
C ALA A 100 2.57 -11.21 14.02
N GLU A 101 3.46 -12.16 14.31
CA GLU A 101 3.79 -12.56 15.69
C GLU A 101 4.46 -11.43 16.47
N SER A 102 5.33 -10.66 15.82
CA SER A 102 5.93 -9.46 16.42
C SER A 102 4.88 -8.40 16.74
N ALA A 103 3.93 -8.19 15.83
CA ALA A 103 2.82 -7.27 16.03
C ALA A 103 1.91 -7.73 17.20
N ALA A 104 1.64 -9.03 17.34
CA ALA A 104 0.85 -9.58 18.44
C ALA A 104 1.49 -9.28 19.81
N ARG A 105 2.81 -9.48 19.93
CA ARG A 105 3.56 -9.12 21.15
C ARG A 105 3.47 -7.63 21.47
N ARG A 106 3.57 -6.77 20.45
CA ARG A 106 3.46 -5.31 20.61
C ARG A 106 2.05 -4.88 21.04
N LEU A 107 1.01 -5.47 20.45
CA LEU A 107 -0.38 -5.23 20.82
C LEU A 107 -0.64 -5.66 22.28
N ALA A 108 -0.11 -6.82 22.70
CA ALA A 108 -0.20 -7.29 24.08
C ALA A 108 0.47 -6.35 25.09
N ALA A 109 1.53 -5.64 24.69
CA ALA A 109 2.21 -4.64 25.53
C ALA A 109 1.42 -3.32 25.68
N GLY A 110 0.36 -3.09 24.90
CA GLY A 110 -0.55 -1.96 25.06
C GLY A 110 -0.07 -0.60 24.52
N SER A 111 1.07 -0.54 23.83
CA SER A 111 1.64 0.70 23.27
C SER A 111 1.79 0.67 21.74
N ALA A 112 1.02 -0.18 21.06
CA ALA A 112 1.11 -0.36 19.62
C ALA A 112 0.44 0.80 18.86
N PRO A 113 1.04 1.31 17.76
CA PRO A 113 0.36 2.21 16.84
C PRO A 113 -0.90 1.56 16.25
N LEU A 114 -1.88 2.38 15.82
CA LEU A 114 -3.17 1.88 15.33
C LEU A 114 -3.04 0.89 14.15
N VAL A 115 -2.01 1.06 13.32
CA VAL A 115 -1.77 0.21 12.14
C VAL A 115 -1.01 -1.08 12.44
N CYS A 116 -0.56 -1.28 13.69
CA CYS A 116 0.23 -2.46 14.08
C CYS A 116 -0.58 -3.74 13.83
N GLY A 117 0.00 -4.67 13.09
CA GLY A 117 -0.62 -5.95 12.72
C GLY A 117 -1.42 -5.94 11.42
N LEU A 118 -1.63 -4.78 10.78
CA LEU A 118 -2.34 -4.73 9.49
C LEU A 118 -1.45 -5.26 8.36
N PRO A 119 -1.94 -6.22 7.54
CA PRO A 119 -1.27 -6.62 6.30
C PRO A 119 -1.24 -5.50 5.28
N ILE A 120 -0.13 -5.39 4.54
CA ILE A 120 0.06 -4.33 3.54
C ILE A 120 0.71 -4.83 2.24
N ALA A 121 0.19 -4.33 1.12
CA ALA A 121 0.78 -4.47 -0.20
C ALA A 121 1.69 -3.28 -0.52
N LEU A 122 2.92 -3.52 -0.98
CA LEU A 122 3.80 -2.45 -1.48
C LEU A 122 3.91 -2.51 -3.00
N LYS A 123 3.69 -1.40 -3.70
CA LYS A 123 4.06 -1.33 -5.13
C LYS A 123 5.54 -1.69 -5.29
N ASP A 124 5.88 -2.41 -6.36
CA ASP A 124 7.25 -2.87 -6.69
C ASP A 124 8.21 -1.73 -7.10
N LEU A 125 8.19 -0.64 -6.34
CA LEU A 125 9.14 0.49 -6.32
C LEU A 125 9.63 0.79 -4.90
N TYR A 126 8.94 0.27 -3.88
CA TYR A 126 9.29 0.48 -2.48
C TYR A 126 10.26 -0.58 -2.02
N ALA A 127 11.55 -0.24 -2.00
CA ALA A 127 12.59 -1.13 -1.52
C ALA A 127 12.33 -1.65 -0.09
N VAL A 128 12.58 -2.94 0.12
CA VAL A 128 12.60 -3.65 1.40
C VAL A 128 13.93 -4.39 1.47
N ALA A 129 14.72 -4.14 2.51
CA ALA A 129 16.08 -4.67 2.61
C ALA A 129 16.10 -6.20 2.45
N GLY A 130 16.96 -6.70 1.56
CA GLY A 130 17.10 -8.14 1.29
C GLY A 130 16.02 -8.75 0.39
N LEU A 131 15.03 -7.97 -0.08
CA LEU A 131 14.00 -8.43 -1.01
C LEU A 131 14.20 -7.86 -2.42
N PRO A 132 13.66 -8.53 -3.46
CA PRO A 132 13.71 -8.02 -4.82
C PRO A 132 12.84 -6.78 -5.01
N VAL A 133 13.36 -5.78 -5.73
CA VAL A 133 12.62 -4.60 -6.20
C VAL A 133 12.90 -4.39 -7.67
N THR A 134 11.90 -4.59 -8.52
CA THR A 134 12.12 -4.75 -9.97
C THR A 134 11.44 -3.70 -10.84
N ALA A 135 10.61 -2.83 -10.27
CA ALA A 135 9.77 -1.91 -11.04
C ALA A 135 8.91 -2.61 -12.10
N SER A 136 8.51 -3.87 -11.86
CA SER A 136 7.94 -4.81 -12.84
C SER A 136 8.75 -4.93 -14.15
N SER A 137 10.05 -4.69 -14.13
CA SER A 137 10.93 -4.73 -15.30
C SER A 137 11.88 -5.92 -15.23
N GLY A 138 12.02 -6.63 -16.35
CA GLY A 138 13.06 -7.65 -16.51
C GLY A 138 14.48 -7.07 -16.50
N VAL A 139 14.64 -5.77 -16.78
CA VAL A 139 15.95 -5.09 -16.70
C VAL A 139 16.52 -5.10 -15.27
N LEU A 140 15.63 -5.12 -14.27
CA LEU A 140 16.00 -5.17 -12.86
C LEU A 140 15.85 -6.59 -12.28
N GLU A 141 15.75 -7.63 -13.11
CA GLU A 141 15.77 -9.01 -12.63
C GLU A 141 17.03 -9.27 -11.80
N GLY A 142 16.86 -9.88 -10.62
CA GLY A 142 17.95 -10.08 -9.65
C GLY A 142 18.35 -8.85 -8.83
N ASN A 143 17.72 -7.69 -9.03
CA ASN A 143 17.97 -6.52 -8.20
C ASN A 143 17.40 -6.71 -6.78
N ILE A 144 18.28 -6.93 -5.81
CA ILE A 144 17.95 -7.05 -4.39
C ILE A 144 18.21 -5.71 -3.70
N ALA A 145 17.22 -5.19 -2.99
CA ALA A 145 17.35 -3.92 -2.29
C ALA A 145 18.37 -4.02 -1.14
N ALA A 146 19.36 -3.12 -1.16
CA ALA A 146 20.37 -3.01 -0.10
C ALA A 146 19.81 -2.42 1.21
N GLY A 147 18.64 -1.79 1.18
CA GLY A 147 18.03 -1.16 2.34
C GLY A 147 16.56 -0.80 2.11
N ASP A 148 15.88 -0.48 3.21
CA ASP A 148 14.48 -0.07 3.15
C ASP A 148 14.32 1.32 2.56
N SER A 149 13.30 1.47 1.72
CA SER A 149 12.71 2.77 1.39
C SER A 149 12.24 3.47 2.66
N GLY A 150 12.26 4.81 2.65
CA GLY A 150 11.85 5.60 3.82
C GLY A 150 10.40 5.37 4.24
N VAL A 151 9.50 5.10 3.27
CA VAL A 151 8.10 4.77 3.53
C VAL A 151 7.99 3.41 4.22
N TRP A 152 8.59 2.36 3.64
CA TRP A 152 8.52 1.03 4.25
C TRP A 152 9.11 1.01 5.66
N ARG A 153 10.25 1.68 5.88
CA ARG A 153 10.87 1.79 7.21
C ARG A 153 9.86 2.30 8.26
N GLN A 154 9.13 3.37 7.97
CA GLN A 154 8.13 3.92 8.89
C GLN A 154 6.97 2.95 9.15
N LEU A 155 6.47 2.28 8.12
CA LEU A 155 5.35 1.34 8.24
C LEU A 155 5.76 0.07 9.00
N ARG A 156 6.95 -0.46 8.72
CA ARG A 156 7.54 -1.59 9.45
C ARG A 156 7.75 -1.24 10.92
N ASP A 157 8.33 -0.08 11.20
CA ASP A 157 8.57 0.37 12.58
C ASP A 157 7.24 0.60 13.32
N ALA A 158 6.18 1.00 12.60
CA ALA A 158 4.81 1.06 13.14
C ALA A 158 4.16 -0.33 13.37
N GLY A 159 4.79 -1.41 12.90
CA GLY A 159 4.36 -2.80 13.12
C GLY A 159 3.41 -3.33 12.05
N MET A 160 3.37 -2.73 10.86
CA MET A 160 2.61 -3.29 9.73
C MET A 160 3.29 -4.55 9.18
N VAL A 161 2.47 -5.44 8.63
CA VAL A 161 2.89 -6.76 8.14
C VAL A 161 3.00 -6.73 6.62
N LEU A 162 4.22 -6.74 6.09
CA LEU A 162 4.42 -6.81 4.63
C LEU A 162 3.90 -8.15 4.10
N MET A 163 2.89 -8.12 3.25
CA MET A 163 2.47 -9.32 2.52
C MET A 163 3.34 -9.56 1.30
N GLY A 164 3.62 -8.51 0.52
CA GLY A 164 4.14 -8.70 -0.82
C GLY A 164 4.42 -7.42 -1.56
N HIS A 165 5.08 -7.59 -2.70
CA HIS A 165 5.21 -6.58 -3.72
C HIS A 165 4.10 -6.76 -4.76
N ALA A 166 3.35 -5.69 -5.03
CA ALA A 166 2.32 -5.61 -6.05
C ALA A 166 2.88 -5.03 -7.35
N HIS A 167 2.35 -5.49 -8.47
CA HIS A 167 2.79 -5.05 -9.79
C HIS A 167 2.58 -3.53 -10.01
N THR A 168 3.57 -2.94 -10.65
CA THR A 168 3.50 -1.61 -11.28
C THR A 168 3.51 -1.73 -12.80
N HIS A 169 3.11 -0.68 -13.54
CA HIS A 169 3.59 -0.49 -14.90
C HIS A 169 5.13 -0.43 -14.87
N GLU A 170 5.80 -0.97 -15.89
CA GLU A 170 7.25 -0.96 -15.97
C GLU A 170 7.83 0.44 -15.68
N PHE A 171 8.70 0.55 -14.67
CA PHE A 171 9.28 1.83 -14.20
C PHE A 171 8.26 2.93 -13.81
N ALA A 172 7.01 2.55 -13.55
CA ALA A 172 5.87 3.45 -13.37
C ALA A 172 5.55 4.37 -14.57
N ILE A 173 6.03 4.04 -15.77
CA ILE A 173 5.84 4.86 -16.98
C ILE A 173 4.60 4.41 -17.75
N GLY A 174 3.41 4.64 -17.20
CA GLY A 174 2.15 4.33 -17.88
C GLY A 174 0.90 4.54 -17.03
N THR A 175 -0.25 4.59 -17.70
CA THR A 175 -1.58 4.78 -17.09
C THR A 175 -2.40 3.49 -16.97
N ALA A 176 -1.82 2.36 -17.38
CA ALA A 176 -2.35 1.01 -17.23
C ALA A 176 -1.29 0.11 -16.58
N THR A 177 -1.65 -1.08 -16.14
CA THR A 177 -0.69 -2.10 -15.67
C THR A 177 -1.00 -3.40 -16.42
N PRO A 178 -0.42 -3.63 -17.61
CA PRO A 178 -0.94 -4.59 -18.61
C PRO A 178 -1.06 -6.04 -18.14
N GLN A 179 -0.21 -6.44 -17.19
CA GLN A 179 -0.19 -7.79 -16.62
C GLN A 179 -1.18 -7.98 -15.46
N VAL A 180 -1.95 -6.96 -15.09
CA VAL A 180 -2.91 -6.98 -13.99
C VAL A 180 -4.31 -6.76 -14.56
N GLY A 181 -5.27 -7.60 -14.19
CA GLY A 181 -6.70 -7.45 -14.49
C GLY A 181 -7.44 -6.65 -13.42
N ASN A 182 -8.56 -6.04 -13.78
CA ASN A 182 -9.41 -5.34 -12.82
C ASN A 182 -10.22 -6.35 -11.98
N PRO A 183 -10.25 -6.27 -10.63
CA PRO A 183 -11.02 -7.20 -9.82
C PRO A 183 -12.55 -7.19 -10.06
N TRP A 184 -13.08 -6.14 -10.69
CA TRP A 184 -14.49 -6.08 -11.10
C TRP A 184 -14.76 -6.85 -12.40
N ASP A 185 -13.78 -6.91 -13.30
CA ASP A 185 -13.80 -7.67 -14.54
C ASP A 185 -12.36 -7.82 -15.06
N VAL A 186 -11.83 -9.04 -15.04
CA VAL A 186 -10.41 -9.33 -15.29
C VAL A 186 -9.98 -9.02 -16.73
N GLU A 187 -10.92 -8.90 -17.67
CA GLU A 187 -10.65 -8.49 -19.06
C GLU A 187 -10.38 -6.98 -19.18
N TYR A 188 -10.66 -6.18 -18.14
CA TYR A 188 -10.46 -4.74 -18.13
C TYR A 188 -9.19 -4.33 -17.37
N SER A 189 -8.66 -3.16 -17.75
CA SER A 189 -7.51 -2.57 -17.06
C SER A 189 -7.88 -2.09 -15.65
N PRO A 190 -7.04 -2.36 -14.64
CA PRO A 190 -7.16 -1.77 -13.30
C PRO A 190 -6.60 -0.34 -13.27
N GLY A 191 -6.15 0.21 -14.40
CA GLY A 191 -5.41 1.47 -14.46
C GLY A 191 -3.94 1.32 -14.05
N GLY A 192 -3.26 2.44 -13.87
CA GLY A 192 -1.83 2.43 -13.61
C GLY A 192 -1.22 3.80 -13.34
N SER A 193 0.03 3.84 -12.89
CA SER A 193 0.95 2.70 -12.81
C SER A 193 0.85 1.87 -11.54
N SER A 194 0.01 2.23 -10.55
CA SER A 194 -0.17 1.44 -9.31
C SER A 194 -1.32 0.42 -9.42
N GLY A 195 -1.49 -0.22 -10.59
CA GLY A 195 -2.61 -1.13 -10.85
C GLY A 195 -2.64 -2.34 -9.93
N GLY A 196 -1.50 -2.98 -9.66
CA GLY A 196 -1.42 -4.10 -8.72
C GLY A 196 -1.82 -3.70 -7.29
N SER A 197 -1.39 -2.52 -6.81
CA SER A 197 -1.78 -2.00 -5.50
C SER A 197 -3.28 -1.78 -5.39
N ALA A 198 -3.90 -1.20 -6.42
CA ALA A 198 -5.34 -0.95 -6.43
C ALA A 198 -6.14 -2.26 -6.54
N ALA A 199 -5.68 -3.18 -7.39
CA ALA A 199 -6.29 -4.48 -7.56
C ALA A 199 -6.24 -5.30 -6.26
N ALA A 200 -5.09 -5.32 -5.56
CA ALA A 200 -4.95 -6.00 -4.28
C ALA A 200 -5.92 -5.45 -3.22
N LEU A 201 -6.14 -4.13 -3.17
CA LEU A 201 -7.08 -3.52 -2.23
C LEU A 201 -8.54 -3.83 -2.61
N ALA A 202 -8.90 -3.66 -3.89
CA ALA A 202 -10.26 -3.89 -4.39
C ALA A 202 -10.68 -5.37 -4.28
N ALA A 203 -9.76 -6.29 -4.54
CA ALA A 203 -9.97 -7.73 -4.39
C ALA A 203 -9.95 -8.20 -2.93
N ARG A 204 -9.68 -7.31 -1.96
CA ARG A 204 -9.54 -7.60 -0.52
C ARG A 204 -8.38 -8.55 -0.20
N PHE A 205 -7.30 -8.50 -0.97
CA PHE A 205 -6.09 -9.27 -0.70
C PHE A 205 -5.29 -8.68 0.47
N ALA A 206 -5.34 -7.36 0.63
CA ALA A 206 -4.79 -6.67 1.80
C ALA A 206 -5.71 -5.48 2.14
N PRO A 207 -5.88 -5.13 3.44
CA PRO A 207 -6.67 -3.97 3.85
C PRO A 207 -5.96 -2.63 3.58
N CYS A 208 -4.65 -2.67 3.31
CA CYS A 208 -3.84 -1.50 2.99
C CYS A 208 -2.91 -1.78 1.81
N ALA A 209 -2.66 -0.76 0.99
CA ALA A 209 -1.69 -0.80 -0.08
C ALA A 209 -0.98 0.54 -0.23
N VAL A 210 0.28 0.51 -0.68
CA VAL A 210 1.06 1.71 -1.02
C VAL A 210 1.37 1.70 -2.50
N GLY A 211 1.14 2.84 -3.16
CA GLY A 211 1.55 3.09 -4.55
C GLY A 211 2.15 4.47 -4.72
N THR A 212 2.48 4.84 -5.96
CA THR A 212 3.08 6.14 -6.30
C THR A 212 2.18 6.90 -7.28
N ASP A 213 2.16 8.23 -7.18
CA ASP A 213 1.41 9.11 -8.09
C ASP A 213 2.35 10.19 -8.66
N THR A 214 2.80 9.98 -9.90
CA THR A 214 3.60 10.98 -10.65
C THR A 214 2.72 11.83 -11.57
N GLY A 215 1.69 11.24 -12.17
CA GLY A 215 0.81 11.90 -13.14
C GLY A 215 -0.62 11.37 -13.14
N GLY A 216 -1.09 10.82 -12.02
CA GLY A 216 -2.36 10.10 -11.90
C GLY A 216 -2.19 8.67 -11.42
N SER A 217 -0.97 8.24 -11.11
CA SER A 217 -0.64 6.82 -10.97
C SER A 217 -1.19 6.14 -9.71
N LEU A 218 -1.81 6.88 -8.78
CA LEU A 218 -2.70 6.35 -7.74
C LEU A 218 -4.17 6.60 -8.07
N ARG A 219 -4.52 7.83 -8.46
CA ARG A 219 -5.92 8.24 -8.68
C ARG A 219 -6.61 7.49 -9.82
N ILE A 220 -5.89 7.26 -10.92
CA ILE A 220 -6.39 6.50 -12.09
C ILE A 220 -6.75 5.07 -11.66
N PRO A 221 -5.83 4.27 -11.10
CA PRO A 221 -6.17 2.92 -10.71
C PRO A 221 -7.16 2.85 -9.53
N ALA A 222 -7.15 3.82 -8.62
CA ALA A 222 -8.15 3.89 -7.56
C ALA A 222 -9.57 4.09 -8.12
N SER A 223 -9.73 5.01 -9.07
CA SER A 223 -11.00 5.22 -9.77
C SER A 223 -11.42 4.00 -10.58
N ALA A 224 -10.50 3.36 -11.30
CA ALA A 224 -10.80 2.19 -12.13
C ALA A 224 -11.20 0.97 -11.30
N CYS A 225 -10.61 0.79 -10.12
CA CYS A 225 -10.89 -0.32 -9.21
C CYS A 225 -11.97 -0.01 -8.17
N GLY A 226 -12.59 1.18 -8.18
CA GLY A 226 -13.65 1.56 -7.25
C GLY A 226 -13.19 1.65 -5.79
N ILE A 227 -11.97 2.11 -5.54
CA ILE A 227 -11.37 2.29 -4.20
C ILE A 227 -10.97 3.75 -3.95
N THR A 228 -10.55 4.05 -2.72
CA THR A 228 -10.04 5.38 -2.33
C THR A 228 -8.52 5.35 -2.17
N SER A 229 -7.83 6.35 -2.72
CA SER A 229 -6.39 6.63 -2.57
C SER A 229 -6.12 7.85 -1.72
#